data_AF-A0A1I5H823-F1
#
_entry.id   AF-A0A1I5H823-F1
#
_cell.length_a   1.000
_cell.length_b   1.000
_cell.length_c   1.000
_cell.angle_alpha   90.00
_cell.angle_beta   90.00
_cell.angle_gamma   90.00
#
_symmetry.space_group_name_H-M   'P 1'
#
loop_
_entity.id
_entity.type
_entity.pdbx_description
1 polymer ?
#
loop_
_entity_poly.entity_id
_entity_poly.type
_entity_poly.pdbx_seq_one_letter_code
_entity_poly.pdbx_strand_id
1 'polypeptide(L)' 'MAAITDDQYYLMRAQQELDMAALATDPIVKTLHLNMAAEYATLRERAGAEVSNGRNATSD' A
#
# COMPACT_ATOMS: atom_id res chain seq x y z
N MET A 1 -16.77 -13.97 4.22
CA MET A 1 -15.52 -13.33 3.80
C MET A 1 -15.20 -12.24 4.80
N ALA A 2 -14.05 -12.28 5.48
CA ALA A 2 -13.63 -11.17 6.33
C ALA A 2 -13.21 -10.00 5.42
N ALA A 3 -13.60 -8.77 5.79
CA ALA A 3 -13.14 -7.58 5.09
C ALA A 3 -11.63 -7.40 5.30
N ILE A 4 -10.88 -7.19 4.22
CA ILE A 4 -9.46 -6.88 4.28
C ILE A 4 -9.32 -5.45 4.80
N THR A 5 -8.42 -5.22 5.76
CA THR A 5 -8.14 -3.86 6.25
C THR A 5 -7.35 -3.06 5.21
N ASP A 6 -7.48 -1.73 5.20
CA ASP A 6 -6.77 -0.88 4.25
C ASP A 6 -5.25 -1.10 4.29
N ASP A 7 -4.67 -1.29 5.49
CA ASP A 7 -3.25 -1.65 5.67
C ASP A 7 -2.87 -2.92 4.90
N GLN A 8 -3.67 -3.98 5.04
CA GLN A 8 -3.44 -5.25 4.36
C GLN A 8 -3.64 -5.14 2.85
N TYR A 9 -4.62 -4.36 2.41
CA TYR A 9 -4.87 -4.10 1.00
C TYR A 9 -3.68 -3.39 0.36
N TYR A 10 -3.21 -2.29 0.95
CA TYR A 10 -2.09 -1.52 0.43
C TYR A 10 -0.77 -2.31 0.47
N LEU A 11 -0.55 -3.12 1.51
CA LEU A 11 0.61 -4.02 1.57
C LEU A 11 0.61 -5.04 0.42
N MET A 12 -0.54 -5.69 0.17
CA MET A 12 -0.66 -6.67 -0.91
C MET A 12 -0.44 -6.03 -2.28
N ARG A 13 -1.01 -4.84 -2.51
CA ARG A 13 -0.83 -4.10 -3.77
C ARG A 13 0.61 -3.67 -3.96
N ALA A 14 1.27 -3.14 -2.93
CA ALA A 14 2.68 -2.76 -3.02
C ALA A 14 3.56 -3.96 -3.43
N GLN A 15 3.35 -5.13 -2.83
CA GLN A 15 4.10 -6.34 -3.19
C GLN A 15 3.83 -6.78 -4.62
N GLN A 16 2.57 -6.76 -5.06
CA GLN A 16 2.21 -7.11 -6.43
C GLN A 16 2.93 -6.20 -7.44
N GLU A 17 3.01 -4.90 -7.19
CA GLU A 17 3.72 -3.99 -8.10
C GLU A 17 5.23 -4.25 -8.10
N LEU A 18 5.83 -4.62 -6.96
CA LEU A 18 7.24 -5.04 -6.91
C LEU A 18 7.49 -6.30 -7.75
N ASP A 19 6.58 -7.27 -7.68
CA ASP A 19 6.67 -8.50 -8.48
C ASP A 19 6.56 -8.19 -9.98
N MET A 20 5.65 -7.29 -10.37
CA MET A 20 5.51 -6.83 -11.76
C MET A 20 6.74 -6.05 -12.23
N ALA A 21 7.33 -5.21 -11.38
CA ALA A 21 8.58 -4.51 -11.66
C ALA A 21 9.77 -5.47 -11.88
N ALA A 22 9.78 -6.61 -11.19
CA ALA A 22 10.80 -7.64 -11.36
C ALA A 22 10.66 -8.39 -12.70
N LEU A 23 9.43 -8.53 -13.20
CA LEU A 23 9.13 -9.18 -14.49
C LEU A 23 9.22 -8.22 -15.69
N ALA A 24 9.15 -6.91 -15.46
CA ALA A 24 9.17 -5.90 -16.52
C ALA A 24 10.55 -5.80 -17.19
N THR A 25 10.57 -5.98 -18.51
CA THR A 25 11.77 -5.83 -19.35
C THR A 25 11.96 -4.40 -19.85
N ASP A 26 10.86 -3.66 -20.04
CA ASP A 26 10.89 -2.25 -20.41
C ASP A 26 11.23 -1.39 -19.17
N PRO A 27 12.32 -0.57 -19.20
CA PRO A 27 12.71 0.27 -18.08
C PRO A 27 11.65 1.29 -17.63
N ILE A 28 10.83 1.79 -18.55
CA ILE A 28 9.75 2.75 -18.26
C ILE A 28 8.63 2.03 -17.50
N VAL A 29 8.24 0.84 -17.97
CA VAL A 29 7.21 0.03 -17.31
C VAL A 29 7.68 -0.42 -15.92
N LYS A 30 8.95 -0.83 -15.79
CA LYS A 30 9.54 -1.14 -14.49
C LYS A 30 9.46 0.05 -13.53
N THR A 31 9.81 1.24 -14.01
CA THR A 31 9.76 2.47 -13.20
C THR A 31 8.33 2.80 -12.77
N LEU A 32 7.34 2.61 -13.66
CA LEU A 32 5.93 2.80 -13.34
C LEU A 32 5.49 1.91 -12.17
N HIS A 33 5.81 0.62 -12.21
CA HIS A 33 5.48 -0.31 -11.14
C HIS A 33 6.18 0.04 -9.82
N LEU A 34 7.46 0.43 -9.86
CA LEU A 34 8.18 0.89 -8.67
C LEU A 34 7.54 2.14 -8.04
N ASN A 35 7.09 3.10 -8.87
CA ASN A 35 6.39 4.29 -8.38
C ASN A 35 5.05 3.93 -7.72
N MET A 36 4.27 3.02 -8.32
CA MET A 36 3.02 2.55 -7.73
C MET A 36 3.26 1.80 -6.41
N ALA A 37 4.30 0.98 -6.32
CA ALA A 37 4.67 0.31 -5.07
C ALA A 37 4.97 1.34 -3.94
N ALA A 38 5.70 2.41 -4.26
CA ALA A 38 5.97 3.50 -3.32
C ALA A 38 4.72 4.29 -2.92
N GLU A 39 3.78 4.50 -3.86
CA GLU A 39 2.49 5.12 -3.57
C GLU A 39 1.67 4.28 -2.59
N TYR A 40 1.56 2.97 -2.83
CA TYR A 40 0.86 2.07 -1.91
C TYR A 40 1.52 2.01 -0.52
N ALA A 41 2.85 2.07 -0.43
CA ALA A 41 3.54 2.17 0.86
C ALA A 41 3.16 3.47 1.60
N THR A 42 3.07 4.60 0.89
CA THR A 42 2.63 5.88 1.46
C THR A 42 1.17 5.84 1.94
N LEU A 43 0.29 5.24 1.15
CA LEU A 43 -1.13 5.08 1.52
C LEU A 43 -1.29 4.18 2.74
N ARG A 44 -0.48 3.13 2.84
CA ARG A 44 -0.42 2.25 4.02
C ARG A 44 -0.06 3.01 5.29
N GLU A 45 0.98 3.84 5.24
CA GLU A 45 1.39 4.68 6.38
C GLU A 45 0.27 5.62 6.83
N ARG A 46 -0.47 6.20 5.88
CA ARG A 46 -1.62 7.07 6.18
C ARG A 46 -2.77 6.29 6.82
N ALA A 47 -3.11 5.12 6.28
CA ALA A 47 -4.15 4.26 6.86
C ALA A 47 -3.80 3.84 8.31
N GLY A 48 -2.53 3.53 8.58
CA GLY A 48 -2.05 3.24 9.94
C GLY A 48 -2.16 4.44 10.89
N ALA A 49 -1.88 5.65 10.40
CA ALA A 49 -2.01 6.89 11.16
C ALA A 49 -3.48 7.23 11.48
N GLU A 50 -4.39 7.05 10.52
CA GLU A 50 -5.83 7.30 10.70
C GLU A 50 -6.46 6.34 11.72
N VAL A 51 -6.13 5.05 11.67
CA VAL A 51 -6.59 4.07 12.66
C VAL A 51 -6.10 4.41 14.06
N SER A 52 -4.86 4.90 14.19
CA SER A 52 -4.28 5.32 15.47
C SER A 52 -4.98 6.55 16.04
N ASN A 53 -5.33 7.52 15.18
CA ASN A 53 -6.02 8.73 15.59
C ASN A 53 -7.51 8.50 15.93
N GLY A 54 -8.19 7.61 15.18
CA GLY A 54 -9.59 7.25 15.42
C GLY A 54 -9.83 6.48 16.74
N ARG A 55 -8.87 5.65 17.17
CA ARG A 55 -8.93 5.01 18.51
C ARG A 55 -8.77 6.01 19.65
N ASN A 56 -8.00 7.08 19.42
CA ASN A 56 -7.79 8.11 20.42
C ASN A 56 -9.03 9.01 20.59
N ALA A 57 -9.85 9.18 19.53
CA ALA A 57 -11.06 10.00 19.55
C ALA A 57 -12.32 9.27 20.08
N THR A 58 -12.28 7.94 20.24
CA THR A 58 -13.40 7.12 20.74
C THR A 58 -13.25 6.69 22.20
N SER A 59 -12.21 7.18 22.87
CA SER A 59 -11.98 7.00 24.31
C SER A 59 -12.25 8.32 25.04
N ASP A 60 -13.51 8.74 25.13
CA ASP A 60 -13.96 9.84 26.00
C ASP A 60 -15.36 9.51 26.56
#